data_AF-A0A8X6TKZ7-F1
#
_entry.id   AF-A0A8X6TKZ7-F1
#
_cell.length_a   1.000
_cell.length_b   1.000
_cell.length_c   1.000
_cell.angle_alpha   90.00
_cell.angle_beta   90.00
_cell.angle_gamma   90.00
#
_symmetry.space_group_name_H-M   'P 1'
#
loop_
_entity.id
_entity.type
_entity.pdbx_description
1 polymer ?
#
loop_
_entity_poly.entity_id
_entity_poly.type
_entity_poly.pdbx_seq_one_letter_code
_entity_poly.pdbx_strand_id
1 'polypeptide(L)' 'DLEFEDEVECIKREARRLATEEGLTKIMAVGHSGYAVDQSIAEEVPEIDIVVGGHTNTFLYT' A
#
# COMPACT_ATOMS: atom_id res chain seq x y z
N ASP A 1 -18.50 -6.27 15.86
CA ASP A 1 -17.06 -6.01 16.06
C ASP A 1 -16.43 -5.52 14.77
N LEU A 2 -15.24 -4.96 14.84
CA LEU A 2 -14.46 -4.50 13.69
C LEU A 2 -13.25 -5.41 13.54
N GLU A 3 -13.05 -5.96 12.35
CA GLU A 3 -11.92 -6.82 12.01
C GLU A 3 -10.95 -6.05 11.11
N PHE A 4 -9.65 -6.17 11.39
CA PHE A 4 -8.58 -5.62 10.58
C PHE A 4 -7.85 -6.78 9.91
N GLU A 5 -7.89 -6.78 8.59
CA GLU A 5 -7.22 -7.78 7.74
C GLU A 5 -5.75 -7.41 7.51
N ASP A 6 -4.96 -8.35 6.97
CA ASP A 6 -3.59 -8.12 6.53
C ASP A 6 -3.53 -7.05 5.42
N GLU A 7 -2.66 -6.08 5.61
CA GLU A 7 -2.61 -4.91 4.73
C GLU A 7 -2.12 -5.25 3.33
N VAL A 8 -1.09 -6.11 3.21
CA VAL A 8 -0.51 -6.46 1.92
C VAL A 8 -1.52 -7.23 1.08
N GLU A 9 -2.21 -8.20 1.66
CA GLU A 9 -3.23 -8.99 0.95
C GLU A 9 -4.44 -8.14 0.54
N CYS A 10 -4.92 -7.25 1.41
CA CYS A 10 -5.99 -6.33 1.08
C CYS A 10 -5.62 -5.37 -0.05
N ILE A 11 -4.45 -4.74 0.06
CA ILE A 11 -3.98 -3.77 -0.91
C ILE A 11 -3.71 -4.44 -2.26
N LYS A 12 -3.12 -5.64 -2.27
CA LYS A 12 -2.86 -6.43 -3.49
C LYS A 12 -4.17 -6.75 -4.24
N ARG A 13 -5.22 -7.11 -3.50
CA ARG A 13 -6.55 -7.37 -4.07
C ARG A 13 -7.13 -6.12 -4.73
N GLU A 14 -7.13 -4.99 -4.02
CA GLU A 14 -7.72 -3.75 -4.54
C GLU A 14 -6.88 -3.12 -5.65
N ALA A 15 -5.55 -3.12 -5.54
CA ALA A 15 -4.67 -2.57 -6.57
C ALA A 15 -4.81 -3.33 -7.89
N ARG A 16 -4.93 -4.67 -7.84
CA ARG A 16 -5.25 -5.48 -9.03
C ARG A 16 -6.61 -5.14 -9.61
N ARG A 17 -7.64 -4.98 -8.78
CA ARG A 17 -8.98 -4.59 -9.23
C ARG A 17 -8.93 -3.24 -9.97
N LEU A 18 -8.29 -2.24 -9.37
CA LEU A 18 -8.11 -0.91 -9.96
C LEU A 18 -7.32 -0.95 -11.28
N ALA A 19 -6.24 -1.73 -11.33
CA ALA A 19 -5.41 -1.84 -12.53
C ALA A 19 -6.12 -2.59 -13.68
N THR A 20 -6.83 -3.68 -13.37
CA THR A 20 -7.36 -4.59 -14.38
C THR A 20 -8.80 -4.30 -14.78
N GLU A 21 -9.67 -3.97 -13.84
CA GLU A 21 -11.09 -3.73 -14.10
C GLU A 21 -11.35 -2.27 -14.47
N GLU A 22 -10.67 -1.34 -13.81
CA GLU A 22 -10.83 0.10 -14.03
C GLU A 22 -9.78 0.68 -15.00
N GLY A 23 -8.76 -0.10 -15.36
CA GLY A 23 -7.71 0.31 -16.31
C GLY A 23 -6.82 1.44 -15.78
N LEU A 24 -6.73 1.60 -14.45
CA LEU A 24 -5.92 2.64 -13.84
C LEU A 24 -4.44 2.28 -13.91
N THR A 25 -3.62 3.27 -14.25
CA THR A 25 -2.16 3.14 -14.40
C THR A 25 -1.38 3.99 -13.41
N LYS A 26 -2.10 4.64 -12.49
CA LYS A 26 -1.53 5.48 -11.43
C LYS A 26 -2.24 5.15 -10.12
N ILE A 27 -1.59 4.42 -9.24
CA ILE A 27 -2.15 3.91 -7.98
C ILE A 27 -1.20 4.27 -6.84
N MET A 28 -1.74 4.93 -5.82
CA MET A 28 -0.99 5.32 -4.62
C MET A 28 -1.62 4.66 -3.40
N ALA A 29 -0.81 3.97 -2.59
CA ALA A 29 -1.24 3.48 -1.28
C ALA A 29 -0.96 4.54 -0.21
N VAL A 30 -1.98 4.87 0.59
CA VAL A 30 -1.88 5.78 1.73
C VAL A 30 -2.27 5.01 2.98
N GLY A 31 -1.35 4.88 3.93
CA GLY A 31 -1.50 3.96 5.05
C GLY A 31 -0.93 4.47 6.37
N HIS A 32 -1.14 3.68 7.42
CA HIS A 32 -0.63 3.94 8.77
C HIS A 32 -0.20 2.64 9.47
N SER A 33 0.51 1.77 8.76
CA SER A 33 0.95 0.46 9.26
C SER A 33 2.42 0.42 9.71
N GLY A 34 3.19 1.43 9.33
CA GLY A 34 4.59 1.58 9.73
C GLY A 34 5.57 1.28 8.61
N TYR A 35 6.76 1.88 8.70
CA TYR A 35 7.69 1.96 7.57
C TYR A 35 8.11 0.60 7.03
N ALA A 36 8.28 -0.41 7.89
CA ALA A 36 8.60 -1.77 7.44
C ALA A 36 7.46 -2.39 6.61
N VAL A 37 6.21 -2.22 7.03
CA VAL A 37 5.04 -2.71 6.27
C VAL A 37 4.85 -1.89 5.00
N ASP A 38 5.08 -0.57 5.06
CA ASP A 38 5.06 0.31 3.88
C ASP A 38 6.06 -0.15 2.81
N GLN A 39 7.25 -0.63 3.23
CA GLN A 39 8.23 -1.24 2.33
C GLN A 39 7.76 -2.59 1.76
N SER A 40 7.15 -3.46 2.59
CA SER A 40 6.57 -4.72 2.12
C SER A 40 5.45 -4.50 1.09
N ILE A 41 4.59 -3.51 1.30
CA ILE A 41 3.56 -3.13 0.32
C ILE A 41 4.20 -2.74 -1.01
N ALA A 42 5.24 -1.89 -0.97
CA ALA A 42 5.95 -1.45 -2.17
C ALA A 42 6.67 -2.60 -2.90
N GLU A 43 7.16 -3.61 -2.19
CA GLU A 43 7.83 -4.77 -2.76
C GLU A 43 6.86 -5.81 -3.35
N GLU A 44 5.74 -6.06 -2.66
CA GLU A 44 4.84 -7.17 -2.97
C GLU A 44 3.65 -6.80 -3.87
N VAL A 45 3.35 -5.50 -4.04
CA VAL A 45 2.21 -5.02 -4.82
C VAL A 45 2.69 -4.21 -6.03
N PRO A 46 3.01 -4.86 -7.16
CA PRO A 46 3.61 -4.20 -8.32
C PRO A 46 2.67 -3.20 -9.02
N GLU A 47 1.37 -3.26 -8.74
CA GLU A 47 0.39 -2.32 -9.27
C GLU A 47 0.45 -0.94 -8.58
N ILE A 48 1.15 -0.80 -7.45
CA ILE A 48 1.32 0.48 -6.74
C ILE A 48 2.54 1.23 -7.24
N ASP A 49 2.36 2.51 -7.56
CA ASP A 49 3.44 3.40 -7.98
C ASP A 49 4.10 4.12 -6.78
N ILE A 50 3.31 4.49 -5.76
CA ILE A 50 3.78 5.28 -4.61
C ILE A 50 3.12 4.77 -3.33
N VAL A 51 3.92 4.64 -2.26
CA VAL A 51 3.44 4.40 -0.90
C VAL A 51 3.69 5.64 -0.05
N VAL A 52 2.64 6.15 0.59
CA VAL A 52 2.69 7.24 1.58
C VAL A 52 2.31 6.67 2.94
N GLY A 53 3.33 6.42 3.74
CA GLY A 53 3.24 5.73 5.03
C GLY A 53 3.05 6.62 6.25
N GLY A 54 3.09 5.98 7.43
CA GLY A 54 2.88 6.63 8.72
C GLY A 54 3.31 5.76 9.91
N HIS A 55 2.67 5.95 11.07
CA HIS A 55 2.78 5.16 12.31
C HIS A 55 4.12 5.21 13.07
N THR A 56 5.23 5.00 12.36
CA THR A 56 6.57 4.79 12.94
C THR A 56 7.36 6.08 13.15
N ASN A 57 6.80 7.25 12.82
CA ASN A 57 7.47 8.56 12.86
C ASN A 57 8.82 8.57 12.09
N THR A 58 8.89 7.81 11.00
CA THR A 58 10.11 7.68 10.19
C THR A 58 10.43 8.99 9.47
N PHE A 59 11.65 9.49 9.67
CA PHE A 59 12.18 10.67 8.99
C PHE A 59 13.10 10.25 7.84
N LEU A 60 12.80 10.71 6.62
CA LEU A 60 13.60 10.44 5.41
C LEU A 60 14.11 11.76 4.84
N TYR A 61 15.41 11.84 4.55
CA TYR A 61 16.06 13.03 3.97
C TYR A 61 17.36 12.61 3.24
N THR A 62 17.78 13.39 2.24
CA THR A 62 19.04 13.22 1.49
C THR A 62 19.75 14.54 1.33
#